data_AF-A0A672IF23-F1
#
_entry.id   AF-A0A672IF23-F1
#
_cell.length_a   1.000
_cell.length_b   1.000
_cell.length_c   1.000
_cell.angle_alpha   90.00
_cell.angle_beta   90.00
_cell.angle_gamma   90.00
#
_symmetry.space_group_name_H-M   'P 1'
#
loop_
_entity.id
_entity.type
_entity.pdbx_description
1 polymer ?
#
loop_
_entity_poly.entity_id
_entity_poly.type
_entity_poly.pdbx_seq_one_letter_code
_entity_poly.pdbx_strand_id
1 'polypeptide(L)'
;MKYYYGTFPEDFSWGVSTSAYQIEGGWNVDGKGPSVWDTFANAQGSGIPEDATGNVACDSYNRFKEDVYMLRGLRVNSYRFSISWSRIFPNGRRSSLNQKGVDYYNNLINRYVATSLMDSFEWTRGYQQWFGLHYVDFKNPNLPRTPKRSTDWICIFDIFWSVSHLNRHLLW
;
A
#
# COMPACT_ATOMS: atom_id res chain seq x y z
N MET A 1 -21.80 -7.63 -22.53
CA MET A 1 -20.33 -7.62 -22.37
C MET A 1 -19.82 -9.05 -22.55
N LYS A 2 -18.82 -9.27 -23.41
CA LYS A 2 -18.08 -10.54 -23.46
C LYS A 2 -16.94 -10.45 -22.45
N TYR A 3 -16.97 -11.30 -21.43
CA TYR A 3 -15.83 -11.48 -20.54
C TYR A 3 -14.88 -12.48 -21.19
N TYR A 4 -13.60 -12.12 -21.29
CA TYR A 4 -12.55 -13.04 -21.73
C TYR A 4 -11.98 -13.71 -20.49
N TYR A 5 -12.08 -15.03 -20.42
CA TYR A 5 -11.49 -15.85 -19.39
C TYR A 5 -10.13 -16.36 -19.89
N GLY A 6 -9.10 -16.23 -19.07
CA GLY A 6 -7.75 -16.67 -19.40
C GLY A 6 -6.92 -16.84 -18.14
N THR A 7 -5.87 -17.66 -18.22
CA THR A 7 -4.90 -17.85 -17.15
C THR A 7 -3.73 -16.91 -17.39
N PHE A 8 -3.31 -16.18 -16.35
CA PHE A 8 -2.10 -15.37 -16.43
C PHE A 8 -0.87 -16.27 -16.59
N PRO A 9 0.21 -15.79 -17.23
CA PRO A 9 1.49 -16.49 -17.27
C PRO A 9 1.96 -16.93 -15.87
N GLU A 10 2.66 -18.06 -15.77
CA GLU A 10 3.12 -18.61 -14.48
C GLU A 10 4.08 -17.66 -13.74
N ASP A 11 4.78 -16.78 -14.47
CA ASP A 11 5.69 -15.76 -13.97
C ASP A 11 4.99 -14.43 -13.63
N PHE A 12 3.66 -14.36 -13.72
CA PHE A 12 2.93 -13.13 -13.44
C PHE A 12 2.96 -12.75 -11.95
N SER A 13 3.44 -11.55 -11.67
CA SER A 13 3.56 -11.02 -10.32
C SER A 13 2.34 -10.21 -9.88
N TRP A 14 1.59 -10.69 -8.89
CA TRP A 14 0.55 -9.94 -8.20
C TRP A 14 1.14 -9.10 -7.08
N GLY A 15 1.10 -7.79 -7.25
CA GLY A 15 1.60 -6.84 -6.26
C GLY A 15 0.54 -5.93 -5.70
N VAL A 16 0.90 -5.30 -4.58
CA VAL A 16 0.12 -4.26 -3.92
C VAL A 16 0.98 -3.02 -3.78
N SER A 17 0.39 -1.84 -4.01
CA SER A 17 1.11 -0.56 -3.93
C SER A 17 0.43 0.41 -2.96
N THR A 18 1.25 1.21 -2.29
CA THR A 18 0.82 2.27 -1.36
C THR A 18 1.69 3.51 -1.50
N SER A 19 1.21 4.62 -0.92
CA SER A 19 1.99 5.84 -0.71
C SER A 19 1.99 6.26 0.78
N ALA A 20 3.14 6.72 1.26
CA ALA A 20 3.36 7.11 2.65
C ALA A 20 2.31 8.09 3.19
N TYR A 21 1.99 9.13 2.42
CA TYR A 21 1.04 10.16 2.87
C TYR A 21 -0.40 9.62 2.96
N GLN A 22 -0.79 8.69 2.09
CA GLN A 22 -2.14 8.15 2.04
C GLN A 22 -2.41 7.07 3.10
N ILE A 23 -1.37 6.40 3.62
CA ILE A 23 -1.56 5.25 4.53
C ILE A 23 -0.93 5.41 5.91
N GLU A 24 0.22 6.09 6.05
CA GLU A 24 0.98 6.08 7.31
C GLU A 24 0.25 6.83 8.41
N GLY A 25 -0.24 8.04 8.11
CA GLY A 25 -0.69 8.98 9.13
C GLY A 25 0.44 9.43 10.06
N GLY A 26 0.07 9.88 11.26
CA GLY A 26 1.03 10.35 12.25
C GLY A 26 1.85 11.53 11.71
N TRP A 27 1.17 12.51 11.12
CA TRP A 27 1.79 13.59 10.35
C TRP A 27 2.84 14.41 11.11
N ASN A 28 2.70 14.52 12.44
CA ASN A 28 3.58 15.24 13.35
C ASN A 28 4.19 14.35 14.46
N VAL A 29 4.17 13.03 14.27
CA VAL A 29 4.64 12.06 15.27
C VAL A 29 6.13 11.81 15.09
N ASP A 30 6.83 11.56 16.21
CA ASP A 30 8.24 11.14 16.27
C ASP A 30 9.21 12.05 15.49
N GLY A 31 8.90 13.35 15.45
CA GLY A 31 9.76 14.35 14.83
C GLY A 31 9.61 14.45 13.31
N LYS A 32 8.58 13.84 12.70
CA LYS A 32 8.26 14.08 11.29
C LYS A 32 7.97 15.56 11.04
N GLY A 33 8.61 16.12 10.01
CA GLY A 33 8.36 17.48 9.55
C GLY A 33 7.09 17.61 8.69
N PRO A 34 6.53 18.83 8.58
CA PRO A 34 5.42 19.09 7.68
C PRO A 34 5.85 18.88 6.23
N SER A 35 5.06 18.11 5.47
CA SER A 35 5.21 17.98 4.03
C SER A 35 4.35 19.01 3.29
N VAL A 36 4.60 19.20 1.99
CA VAL A 36 3.78 20.08 1.13
C VAL A 36 2.31 19.69 1.17
N TRP A 37 2.02 18.38 1.19
CA TRP A 37 0.65 17.87 1.28
C TRP A 37 0.02 18.11 2.65
N ASP A 38 0.80 18.06 3.75
CA ASP A 38 0.30 18.44 5.08
C ASP A 38 -0.14 19.90 5.08
N THR A 39 0.68 20.80 4.51
CA THR A 39 0.35 22.23 4.43
C THR A 39 -0.84 22.50 3.53
N PHE A 40 -0.92 21.81 2.38
CA PHE A 40 -2.04 21.97 1.44
C PHE A 40 -3.36 21.42 2.02
N ALA A 41 -3.36 20.23 2.60
CA ALA A 41 -4.57 19.59 3.10
C ALA A 41 -5.15 20.30 4.33
N ASN A 42 -4.29 20.86 5.19
CA ASN A 42 -4.72 21.64 6.36
C ASN A 42 -5.00 23.12 6.03
N ALA A 43 -4.80 23.56 4.78
CA ALA A 43 -5.13 24.92 4.37
C ALA A 43 -6.66 25.11 4.24
N GLN A 44 -7.18 26.23 4.72
CA GLN A 44 -8.58 26.60 4.52
C GLN A 44 -8.89 26.75 3.02
N GLY A 45 -9.93 26.07 2.54
CA GLY A 45 -10.31 26.13 1.12
C GLY A 45 -9.45 25.26 0.20
N SER A 46 -8.82 24.20 0.72
CA SER A 46 -8.02 23.24 -0.05
C SER A 46 -8.81 22.53 -1.17
N GLY A 47 -10.14 22.60 -1.15
CA GLY A 47 -11.02 21.97 -2.13
C GLY A 47 -11.10 20.45 -1.96
N ILE A 48 -10.57 19.92 -0.85
CA ILE A 48 -10.65 18.49 -0.53
C ILE A 48 -12.05 18.18 -0.02
N PRO A 49 -12.74 17.16 -0.57
CA PRO A 49 -14.04 16.73 -0.07
C PRO A 49 -13.99 16.44 1.43
N GLU A 50 -15.00 16.91 2.15
CA GLU A 50 -15.18 16.66 3.60
C GLU A 50 -14.02 17.13 4.49
N ASP A 51 -13.18 18.06 4.00
CA ASP A 51 -11.98 18.52 4.70
C ASP A 51 -11.07 17.36 5.13
N ALA A 52 -11.04 16.29 4.33
CA ALA A 52 -10.27 15.09 4.63
C ALA A 52 -8.75 15.39 4.68
N THR A 53 -8.05 14.84 5.68
CA THR A 53 -6.61 15.07 5.88
C THR A 53 -5.83 13.76 5.97
N GLY A 54 -4.55 13.81 5.61
CA GLY A 54 -3.58 12.71 5.82
C GLY A 54 -3.06 12.60 7.25
N ASN A 55 -3.68 13.31 8.21
CA ASN A 55 -3.17 13.43 9.57
C ASN A 55 -3.15 12.09 10.32
N VAL A 56 -4.25 11.32 10.19
CA VAL A 56 -4.39 9.95 10.70
C VAL A 56 -4.34 8.94 9.55
N ALA A 57 -4.92 9.28 8.39
CA ALA A 57 -5.02 8.38 7.24
C ALA A 57 -5.57 7.01 7.67
N CYS A 58 -4.82 5.94 7.44
CA CYS A 58 -5.19 4.59 7.86
C CYS A 58 -4.32 4.04 8.99
N ASP A 59 -3.59 4.93 9.65
CA ASP A 59 -2.81 4.63 10.86
C ASP A 59 -1.79 3.50 10.69
N SER A 60 -1.29 3.29 9.45
CA SER A 60 -0.29 2.26 9.16
C SER A 60 1.02 2.51 9.92
N TYR A 61 1.30 3.75 10.33
CA TYR A 61 2.44 4.05 11.20
C TYR A 61 2.41 3.24 12.50
N ASN A 62 1.23 3.11 13.12
CA ASN A 62 1.06 2.34 14.35
C ASN A 62 0.66 0.87 14.08
N ARG A 63 0.06 0.60 12.91
CA ARG A 63 -0.55 -0.70 12.56
C ARG A 63 0.19 -1.48 11.47
N PHE A 64 1.45 -1.14 11.21
CA PHE A 64 2.20 -1.78 10.13
C PHE A 64 2.36 -3.31 10.30
N LYS A 65 2.26 -3.84 11.52
CA LYS A 65 2.36 -5.28 11.78
C LYS A 65 1.13 -6.01 11.25
N GLU A 66 -0.04 -5.41 11.44
CA GLU A 66 -1.33 -5.86 10.94
C GLU A 66 -1.33 -5.79 9.41
N ASP A 67 -0.80 -4.71 8.83
CA ASP A 67 -0.68 -4.56 7.37
C ASP A 67 0.18 -5.67 6.75
N VAL A 68 1.33 -5.97 7.35
CA VAL A 68 2.19 -7.09 6.90
C VAL A 68 1.45 -8.42 6.99
N TYR A 69 0.68 -8.64 8.06
CA TYR A 69 -0.13 -9.85 8.22
C TYR A 69 -1.23 -9.95 7.15
N MET A 70 -1.86 -8.84 6.81
CA MET A 70 -2.87 -8.82 5.75
C MET A 70 -2.25 -9.06 4.36
N LEU A 71 -1.07 -8.51 4.07
CA LEU A 71 -0.35 -8.77 2.82
C LEU A 71 0.03 -10.26 2.67
N ARG A 72 0.39 -10.91 3.78
CA ARG A 72 0.55 -12.37 3.84
C ARG A 72 -0.76 -13.09 3.47
N GLY A 73 -1.89 -12.67 4.05
CA GLY A 73 -3.20 -13.23 3.74
C GLY A 73 -3.66 -13.00 2.28
N LEU A 74 -3.24 -11.89 1.66
CA LEU A 74 -3.47 -11.60 0.25
C LEU A 74 -2.58 -12.39 -0.70
N ARG A 75 -1.50 -13.00 -0.19
CA ARG A 75 -0.61 -13.87 -0.98
C ARG A 75 0.01 -13.15 -2.19
N VAL A 76 0.29 -11.86 -2.02
CA VAL A 76 0.94 -11.03 -3.04
C VAL A 76 2.44 -11.29 -3.04
N ASN A 77 3.04 -11.26 -4.22
CA ASN A 77 4.47 -11.50 -4.40
C ASN A 77 5.30 -10.21 -4.43
N SER A 78 4.66 -9.05 -4.58
CA SER A 78 5.34 -7.76 -4.57
C SER A 78 4.59 -6.74 -3.69
N TYR A 79 5.32 -6.01 -2.86
CA TYR A 79 4.77 -4.86 -2.13
C TYR A 79 5.60 -3.62 -2.43
N ARG A 80 4.96 -2.60 -2.99
CA ARG A 80 5.58 -1.32 -3.32
C ARG A 80 5.05 -0.25 -2.37
N PHE A 81 5.93 0.36 -1.61
CA PHE A 81 5.60 1.49 -0.73
C PHE A 81 6.48 2.69 -1.08
N SER A 82 6.07 3.89 -0.67
CA SER A 82 6.92 5.07 -0.73
C SER A 82 7.44 5.43 0.66
N ILE A 83 8.55 6.16 0.69
CA ILE A 83 9.19 6.63 1.91
C ILE A 83 8.87 8.12 2.06
N SER A 84 8.42 8.52 3.25
CA SER A 84 8.17 9.92 3.58
C SER A 84 9.48 10.66 3.82
N TRP A 85 9.84 11.55 2.90
CA TRP A 85 11.07 12.34 3.00
C TRP A 85 11.10 13.19 4.27
N SER A 86 9.97 13.81 4.64
CA SER A 86 9.90 14.63 5.86
C SER A 86 9.93 13.83 7.16
N ARG A 87 9.75 12.50 7.10
CA ARG A 87 9.92 11.61 8.25
C ARG A 87 11.40 11.27 8.49
N ILE A 88 12.21 11.16 7.43
CA ILE A 88 13.65 10.94 7.51
C ILE A 88 14.41 12.26 7.71
N PHE A 89 14.01 13.31 6.99
CA PHE A 89 14.61 14.64 7.05
C PHE A 89 13.52 15.69 7.27
N PRO A 90 13.18 16.04 8.52
CA PRO A 90 12.09 16.96 8.84
C PRO A 90 12.24 18.34 8.20
N ASN A 91 13.48 18.82 8.05
CA ASN A 91 13.77 20.11 7.41
C ASN A 91 14.26 19.95 5.95
N GLY A 92 14.11 18.74 5.37
CA GLY A 92 14.56 18.41 4.02
C GLY A 92 16.09 18.34 3.83
N ARG A 93 16.88 18.62 4.87
CA ARG A 93 18.36 18.63 4.82
C ARG A 93 18.93 17.37 5.46
N ARG A 94 20.07 16.90 4.94
CA ARG A 94 20.79 15.74 5.50
C ARG A 94 21.19 15.92 6.97
N SER A 95 21.40 17.15 7.42
CA SER A 95 21.75 17.48 8.80
C SER A 95 20.61 17.28 9.80
N SER A 96 19.36 17.24 9.33
CA SER A 96 18.19 16.98 10.18
C SER A 96 17.78 15.51 10.09
N LEU A 97 18.72 14.57 10.12
CA LEU A 97 18.36 13.16 10.08
C LEU A 97 17.54 12.80 11.34
N ASN A 98 16.36 12.24 11.14
CA ASN A 98 15.51 11.74 12.21
C ASN A 98 15.65 10.21 12.32
N GLN A 99 16.36 9.76 13.36
CA GLN A 99 16.61 8.34 13.57
C GLN A 99 15.32 7.53 13.75
N LYS A 100 14.30 8.09 14.41
CA LYS A 100 13.03 7.39 14.61
C LYS A 100 12.31 7.08 13.30
N GLY A 101 12.37 8.00 12.33
CA GLY A 101 11.83 7.78 11.00
C GLY A 101 12.57 6.66 10.25
N VAL A 102 13.90 6.62 10.39
CA VAL A 102 14.73 5.55 9.83
C VAL A 102 14.40 4.20 10.48
N ASP A 103 14.27 4.16 11.80
CA ASP A 103 13.94 2.95 12.55
C ASP A 103 12.57 2.39 12.17
N TYR A 104 11.58 3.26 11.94
CA TYR A 104 10.27 2.85 11.44
C TYR A 104 10.38 2.11 10.10
N TYR A 105 11.05 2.70 9.10
CA TYR A 105 11.19 2.06 7.78
C TYR A 105 12.05 0.79 7.85
N ASN A 106 13.10 0.76 8.67
CA ASN A 106 13.88 -0.45 8.90
C ASN A 106 13.03 -1.57 9.50
N ASN A 107 12.20 -1.27 10.50
CA ASN A 107 11.30 -2.25 11.11
C ASN A 107 10.26 -2.77 10.11
N LEU A 108 9.69 -1.88 9.28
CA LEU A 108 8.76 -2.23 8.23
C LEU A 108 9.40 -3.20 7.23
N ILE A 109 10.57 -2.85 6.68
CA ILE A 109 11.30 -3.66 5.68
C ILE A 109 11.71 -5.00 6.27
N ASN A 110 12.30 -5.01 7.48
CA ASN A 110 12.74 -6.24 8.13
C ASN A 110 11.56 -7.19 8.36
N ARG A 111 10.39 -6.66 8.73
CA ARG A 111 9.19 -7.47 8.92
C ARG A 111 8.70 -8.05 7.60
N TYR A 112 8.67 -7.27 6.53
CA TYR A 112 8.32 -7.76 5.20
C TYR A 112 9.27 -8.85 4.72
N VAL A 113 10.57 -8.61 4.79
CA VAL A 113 11.58 -9.60 4.37
C VAL A 113 11.44 -10.90 5.17
N ALA A 114 11.26 -10.81 6.49
CA ALA A 114 11.04 -11.99 7.34
C ALA A 114 9.77 -12.76 6.95
N THR A 115 8.66 -12.06 6.71
CA THR A 115 7.39 -12.68 6.29
C THR A 115 7.49 -13.29 4.90
N SER A 116 8.07 -12.59 3.92
CA SER A 116 8.28 -13.11 2.56
C SER A 116 9.19 -14.33 2.54
N LEU A 117 10.23 -14.37 3.38
CA LEU A 117 11.11 -15.53 3.51
C LEU A 117 10.36 -16.72 4.13
N MET A 118 9.64 -16.52 5.24
CA MET A 118 8.84 -17.58 5.88
C MET A 118 7.75 -18.13 4.97
N ASP A 119 7.01 -17.26 4.29
CA ASP A 119 5.97 -17.67 3.35
C ASP A 119 6.59 -18.46 2.19
N SER A 120 7.73 -18.03 1.64
CA SER A 120 8.39 -18.75 0.54
C SER A 120 8.69 -20.22 0.90
N PHE A 121 8.99 -20.51 2.16
CA PHE A 121 9.15 -21.89 2.65
C PHE A 121 7.82 -22.63 2.79
N GLU A 122 6.76 -21.98 3.29
CA GLU A 122 5.41 -22.59 3.39
C GLU A 122 4.78 -22.85 2.00
N TRP A 123 5.05 -21.99 1.02
CA TRP A 123 4.54 -22.09 -0.35
C TRP A 123 5.04 -23.30 -1.12
N THR A 124 6.29 -23.74 -0.88
CA THR A 124 6.77 -25.02 -1.43
C THR A 124 5.93 -26.23 -0.99
N ARG A 125 5.03 -26.07 -0.01
CA ARG A 125 4.23 -27.13 0.59
C ARG A 125 2.70 -26.97 0.48
N GLY A 126 2.15 -25.95 -0.19
CA GLY A 126 0.68 -25.76 -0.15
C GLY A 126 0.04 -24.86 -1.21
N TYR A 127 -0.46 -25.45 -2.29
CA TYR A 127 -1.26 -24.79 -3.34
C TYR A 127 -2.70 -25.33 -3.42
N GLN A 128 -3.61 -24.88 -2.54
CA GLN A 128 -5.02 -25.31 -2.59
C GLN A 128 -6.05 -24.22 -2.18
N GLN A 129 -5.75 -22.91 -2.26
CA GLN A 129 -6.72 -21.94 -1.71
C GLN A 129 -6.80 -20.58 -2.43
N TRP A 130 -8.05 -20.14 -2.66
CA TRP A 130 -8.42 -18.94 -3.41
C TRP A 130 -8.56 -17.74 -2.46
N PHE A 131 -7.70 -16.73 -2.61
CA PHE A 131 -7.71 -15.51 -1.79
C PHE A 131 -8.00 -14.28 -2.66
N GLY A 132 -8.49 -13.21 -2.01
CA GLY A 132 -8.95 -11.98 -2.65
C GLY A 132 -9.88 -11.22 -1.71
N LEU A 133 -9.93 -9.90 -1.81
CA LEU A 133 -10.67 -9.02 -0.90
C LEU A 133 -12.18 -9.02 -1.12
N HIS A 134 -12.61 -9.41 -2.31
CA HIS A 134 -14.01 -9.53 -2.66
C HIS A 134 -14.32 -10.99 -2.97
N TYR A 135 -15.42 -11.49 -2.41
CA TYR A 135 -16.01 -12.73 -2.86
C TYR A 135 -16.88 -12.43 -4.08
N VAL A 136 -16.74 -13.23 -5.13
CA VAL A 136 -17.59 -13.16 -6.32
C VAL A 136 -18.39 -14.44 -6.38
N ASP A 137 -19.72 -14.32 -6.36
CA ASP A 137 -20.60 -15.46 -6.57
C ASP A 137 -20.72 -15.75 -8.07
N PHE A 138 -20.01 -16.78 -8.53
CA PHE A 138 -20.04 -17.22 -9.93
C PHE A 138 -21.35 -17.89 -10.35
N LYS A 139 -22.27 -18.18 -9.41
CA LYS A 139 -23.59 -18.74 -9.72
C LYS A 139 -24.62 -17.67 -10.10
N ASN A 140 -24.34 -16.41 -9.76
CA ASN A 140 -25.21 -15.29 -10.11
C ASN A 140 -24.72 -14.63 -11.40
N PRO A 141 -25.54 -14.50 -12.46
CA PRO A 141 -25.14 -13.85 -13.71
C PRO A 141 -24.73 -12.38 -13.54
N ASN A 142 -25.14 -11.73 -12.45
CA ASN A 142 -24.75 -10.35 -12.13
C ASN A 142 -23.40 -10.24 -11.39
N LEU A 143 -22.75 -11.37 -11.07
CA LEU A 143 -21.42 -11.47 -10.43
C LEU A 143 -21.18 -10.40 -9.35
N PRO A 144 -22.05 -10.28 -8.34
CA PRO A 144 -21.91 -9.27 -7.32
C PRO A 144 -20.60 -9.49 -6.54
N ARG A 145 -19.82 -8.42 -6.39
CA ARG A 145 -18.60 -8.40 -5.55
C ARG A 145 -19.02 -8.09 -4.12
N THR A 146 -18.96 -9.07 -3.23
CA THR A 146 -19.21 -8.85 -1.81
C THR A 146 -17.88 -8.57 -1.11
N PRO A 147 -17.71 -7.41 -0.46
CA PRO A 147 -16.50 -7.12 0.30
C PRO A 147 -16.37 -8.12 1.46
N LYS A 148 -15.19 -8.69 1.64
CA LYS A 148 -14.88 -9.50 2.83
C LYS A 148 -14.52 -8.55 3.96
N ARG A 149 -14.75 -8.92 5.22
CA ARG A 149 -14.41 -8.09 6.40
C ARG A 149 -12.99 -7.51 6.40
N SER A 150 -12.04 -8.14 5.72
CA SER A 150 -10.68 -7.62 5.56
C SER A 150 -10.58 -6.35 4.71
N THR A 151 -11.57 -6.01 3.87
CA THR A 151 -11.63 -4.73 3.13
C THR A 151 -11.77 -3.54 4.05
N ASP A 152 -12.41 -3.71 5.20
CA ASP A 152 -12.62 -2.60 6.16
C ASP A 152 -11.33 -2.28 6.93
N TRP A 153 -10.38 -3.20 6.94
CA TRP A 153 -9.07 -3.07 7.62
C TRP A 153 -7.94 -2.71 6.65
N ILE A 154 -8.08 -3.04 5.37
CA ILE A 154 -7.11 -2.70 4.32
C ILE A 154 -7.50 -1.36 3.68
N CYS A 155 -6.81 -0.30 4.08
CA CYS A 155 -6.76 0.93 3.29
C CYS A 155 -5.77 0.86 2.13
N ILE A 156 -5.13 -0.29 1.95
CA ILE A 156 -4.15 -0.50 0.91
C ILE A 156 -4.89 -0.66 -0.44
N PHE A 157 -5.29 0.46 -1.01
CA PHE A 157 -5.69 0.55 -2.41
C PHE A 157 -5.19 1.87 -3.01
N ASP A 158 -3.88 1.98 -3.17
CA ASP A 158 -3.37 2.54 -4.42
C ASP A 158 -3.16 1.35 -5.38
N ILE A 159 -4.24 0.83 -5.97
CA ILE A 159 -4.06 0.15 -7.26
C ILE A 159 -3.78 1.25 -8.27
N PHE A 160 -2.49 1.55 -8.46
CA PHE A 160 -2.07 2.21 -9.67
C PHE A 160 -2.26 1.21 -10.79
N TRP A 161 -3.29 1.42 -11.62
CA TRP A 161 -3.41 0.74 -12.91
C TRP A 161 -2.31 1.32 -13.82
N SER A 162 -1.06 0.90 -13.62
CA SER A 162 -0.01 1.19 -14.60
C SER A 162 -0.15 0.18 -15.72
N VAL A 163 -0.86 0.58 -16.77
CA VAL A 163 -0.66 -0.01 -18.09
C VAL A 163 0.79 0.24 -18.46
N SER A 164 1.62 -0.78 -18.37
CA SER A 164 2.84 -0.83 -19.15
C SER A 164 2.43 -0.95 -20.62
N HIS A 165 2.20 0.18 -21.27
CA HIS A 165 2.46 0.31 -22.69
C HIS A 165 3.50 1.42 -22.84
N LEU A 166 4.73 0.99 -23.07
CA LEU A 166 5.78 1.81 -23.64
C LEU A 166 5.20 2.56 -24.85
N ASN A 167 5.05 3.86 -24.74
CA ASN A 167 5.34 4.75 -25.86
C ASN A 167 6.50 5.64 -25.42
N ARG A 168 7.70 5.15 -25.67
CA ARG A 168 8.82 6.03 -26.02
C ARG A 168 8.33 6.86 -27.18
N HIS A 169 8.26 8.18 -27.01
CA HIS A 169 8.62 9.22 -27.98
C HIS A 169 8.06 10.53 -27.45
N LEU A 170 8.96 11.45 -27.09
CA LEU A 170 8.89 12.89 -27.36
C LEU A 170 10.03 13.57 -26.56
N LEU A 171 11.23 13.53 -27.16
CA LEU A 171 12.25 14.55 -27.03
C LEU A 171 12.50 15.04 -28.45
N TRP A 172 11.98 16.22 -28.76
CA TRP A 172 12.61 17.31 -29.50
C TRP A 172 11.99 18.60 -29.00
#